data_AF-A0A935W6G0-F1
#
_entry.id   AF-A0A935W6G0-F1
#
_cell.length_a   1.000
_cell.length_b   1.000
_cell.length_c   1.000
_cell.angle_alpha   90.00
_cell.angle_beta   90.00
_cell.angle_gamma   90.00
#
_symmetry.space_group_name_H-M   'P 1'
#
loop_
_entity.id
_entity.type
_entity.pdbx_description
1 polymer ?
#
loop_
_entity_poly.entity_id
_entity_poly.type
_entity_poly.pdbx_seq_one_letter_code
_entity_poly.pdbx_strand_id
1 'polypeptide(L)'
;MREITFRKVGEGTGNKLDIDRFDKIYKHIVVWDENDLEIVGSYRLGVGSELIKEFGINGFYTSTLFNYSDEFISTYLNNSLELGRSFIQKKYWKTNALHYLWQGIGAFLYKHPEIKYMFGGVSISKNYNQTASELIVYYFSKWYGNSNKSVIPNKEFIISEKITQI
;
A
#
# COMPACT_ATOMS: atom_id res chain seq x y z
N MET A 1 12.49 -4.97 11.59
CA MET A 1 11.30 -5.84 11.66
C MET A 1 10.69 -6.13 10.29
N ARG A 2 10.32 -5.09 9.50
CA ARG A 2 9.79 -5.28 8.15
C ARG A 2 10.73 -6.05 7.22
N GLU A 3 11.99 -5.59 7.07
CA GLU A 3 12.99 -6.29 6.25
C GLU A 3 13.15 -7.77 6.63
N ILE A 4 13.23 -8.09 7.92
CA ILE A 4 13.36 -9.47 8.43
C ILE A 4 12.14 -10.32 8.03
N THR A 5 10.95 -9.72 8.05
CA THR A 5 9.70 -10.39 7.71
C THR A 5 9.64 -10.69 6.20
N PHE A 6 9.92 -9.70 5.37
CA PHE A 6 9.85 -9.83 3.91
C PHE A 6 10.98 -10.72 3.37
N ARG A 7 12.19 -10.65 3.93
CA ARG A 7 13.32 -11.50 3.51
C ARG A 7 13.03 -12.98 3.67
N LYS A 8 12.24 -13.36 4.68
CA LYS A 8 11.83 -14.76 4.91
C LYS A 8 10.87 -15.31 3.84
N VAL A 9 10.26 -14.45 3.02
CA VAL A 9 9.40 -14.85 1.89
C VAL A 9 10.04 -14.53 0.54
N GLY A 10 11.35 -14.26 0.49
CA GLY A 10 12.06 -13.94 -0.74
C GLY A 10 11.82 -12.50 -1.25
N GLU A 11 11.21 -11.65 -0.41
CA GLU A 11 10.93 -10.24 -0.72
C GLU A 11 11.83 -9.33 0.14
N GLY A 12 11.66 -8.01 0.01
CA GLY A 12 12.37 -7.02 0.83
C GLY A 12 13.42 -6.24 0.05
N THR A 13 14.11 -5.34 0.76
CA THR A 13 15.06 -4.40 0.14
C THR A 13 16.45 -4.97 -0.01
N GLY A 14 16.79 -6.03 0.75
CA GLY A 14 18.15 -6.56 0.84
C GLY A 14 19.07 -5.73 1.75
N ASN A 15 18.62 -4.58 2.25
CA ASN A 15 19.38 -3.72 3.13
C ASN A 15 19.32 -4.18 4.59
N LYS A 16 20.10 -3.56 5.49
CA LYS A 16 20.01 -3.83 6.94
C LYS A 16 18.66 -3.38 7.52
N LEU A 17 18.14 -2.27 7.00
CA LEU A 17 16.88 -1.66 7.40
C LEU A 17 16.08 -1.35 6.14
N ASP A 18 14.78 -1.59 6.23
CA ASP A 18 13.82 -1.25 5.20
C ASP A 18 13.06 0.00 5.65
N ILE A 19 13.69 1.14 5.36
CA ILE A 19 13.21 2.48 5.67
C ILE A 19 13.26 3.33 4.40
N ASP A 20 12.33 4.28 4.27
CA ASP A 20 12.32 5.30 3.24
C ASP A 20 12.06 6.70 3.82
N ARG A 21 12.10 7.73 2.96
CA ARG A 21 11.88 9.12 3.37
C ARG A 21 10.47 9.38 3.94
N PHE A 22 9.48 8.61 3.53
CA PHE A 22 8.08 8.78 3.92
C PHE A 22 7.81 8.23 5.31
N ASP A 23 8.67 7.37 5.86
CA ASP A 23 8.50 6.84 7.21
C ASP A 23 8.55 7.91 8.29
N LYS A 24 9.20 9.05 8.04
CA LYS A 24 9.21 10.22 8.94
C LYS A 24 7.99 11.13 8.78
N ILE A 25 7.31 11.03 7.64
CA ILE A 25 6.21 11.92 7.26
C ILE A 25 4.87 11.27 7.65
N TYR A 26 4.76 9.96 7.51
CA TYR A 26 3.50 9.25 7.68
C TYR A 26 3.29 8.88 9.13
N LYS A 27 2.02 8.76 9.50
CA LYS A 27 1.63 8.13 10.77
C LYS A 27 1.80 6.62 10.64
N HIS A 28 2.05 5.96 11.76
CA HIS A 28 2.17 4.51 11.82
C HIS A 28 1.19 3.99 12.85
N ILE A 29 0.35 3.04 12.44
CA ILE A 29 -0.41 2.25 13.38
C ILE A 29 0.35 0.96 13.65
N VAL A 30 0.38 0.53 14.91
CA VAL A 30 1.06 -0.68 15.35
C VAL A 30 0.11 -1.53 16.16
N VAL A 31 0.25 -2.85 16.04
CA VAL A 31 -0.28 -3.80 17.00
C VAL A 31 0.87 -4.18 17.92
N TRP A 32 0.65 -4.06 19.23
CA TRP A 32 1.62 -4.32 20.27
C TRP A 32 1.22 -5.56 21.08
N ASP A 33 2.18 -6.42 21.35
CA ASP A 33 2.01 -7.56 22.26
C ASP A 33 2.61 -7.21 23.62
N GLU A 34 1.75 -7.07 24.63
CA GLU A 34 2.17 -6.72 25.99
C GLU A 34 2.91 -7.86 26.71
N ASN A 35 2.69 -9.13 26.31
CA ASN A 35 3.35 -10.26 26.96
C ASN A 35 4.79 -10.41 26.46
N ASP A 36 4.97 -10.32 25.14
CA ASP A 36 6.27 -10.46 24.50
C ASP A 36 7.02 -9.11 24.36
N LEU A 37 6.38 -8.00 24.73
CA LEU A 37 6.89 -6.62 24.63
C LEU A 37 7.43 -6.28 23.24
N GLU A 38 6.66 -6.59 22.21
CA GLU A 38 7.07 -6.33 20.83
C GLU A 38 5.95 -5.97 19.86
N ILE A 39 6.35 -5.38 18.72
CA ILE A 39 5.41 -4.96 17.66
C ILE A 39 5.02 -6.16 16.81
N VAL A 40 3.77 -6.60 16.92
CA VAL A 40 3.18 -7.68 16.13
C VAL A 40 3.18 -7.37 14.63
N GLY A 41 2.80 -6.14 14.29
CA GLY A 41 2.63 -5.69 12.92
C GLY A 41 2.33 -4.20 12.86
N SER A 42 2.33 -3.65 11.66
CA SER A 42 2.15 -2.22 11.46
C SER A 42 1.54 -1.91 10.09
N TYR A 43 0.92 -0.74 9.98
CA TYR A 43 0.51 -0.11 8.73
C TYR A 43 0.96 1.35 8.72
N ARG A 44 1.38 1.84 7.56
CA ARG A 44 1.70 3.25 7.35
C ARG A 44 0.47 3.99 6.82
N LEU A 45 0.20 5.16 7.39
CA LEU A 45 -1.01 5.97 7.18
C LEU A 45 -0.62 7.38 6.71
N GLY A 46 -0.88 7.69 5.45
CA GLY A 46 -0.65 9.00 4.84
C GLY A 46 -1.95 9.79 4.75
N VAL A 47 -2.17 10.75 5.64
CA VAL A 47 -3.39 11.57 5.65
C VAL A 47 -3.31 12.59 4.53
N GLY A 48 -4.16 12.47 3.51
CA GLY A 48 -4.01 13.19 2.26
C GLY A 48 -4.08 14.71 2.38
N SER A 49 -4.94 15.25 3.24
CA SER A 49 -5.02 16.68 3.53
C SER A 49 -3.73 17.23 4.16
N GLU A 50 -3.12 16.47 5.09
CA GLU A 50 -1.84 16.82 5.72
C GLU A 50 -0.70 16.78 4.69
N LEU A 51 -0.63 15.71 3.91
CA LEU A 51 0.41 15.52 2.89
C LEU A 51 0.36 16.59 1.79
N ILE A 52 -0.83 16.89 1.24
CA ILE A 52 -1.01 17.93 0.23
C ILE A 52 -0.56 19.28 0.77
N LYS A 53 -0.97 19.63 1.99
CA LYS A 53 -0.68 20.93 2.59
C LYS A 53 0.82 21.17 2.81
N GLU A 54 1.54 20.16 3.28
CA GLU A 54 2.96 20.32 3.63
C GLU A 54 3.92 20.01 2.49
N PHE A 55 3.61 19.02 1.66
CA PHE A 55 4.54 18.47 0.66
C PHE A 55 3.98 18.45 -0.77
N GLY A 56 2.72 18.86 -0.96
CA GLY A 56 2.00 18.68 -2.21
C GLY A 56 1.90 17.21 -2.63
N ILE A 57 1.82 16.97 -3.93
CA ILE A 57 1.72 15.61 -4.51
C ILE A 57 2.94 14.74 -4.14
N ASN A 58 4.10 15.35 -3.92
CA ASN A 58 5.33 14.65 -3.56
C ASN A 58 5.32 14.07 -2.14
N GLY A 59 4.33 14.43 -1.31
CA GLY A 59 4.09 13.80 -0.01
C GLY A 59 3.56 12.36 -0.12
N PHE A 60 2.93 12.01 -1.24
CA PHE A 60 2.38 10.67 -1.45
C PHE A 60 3.47 9.69 -1.88
N TYR A 61 3.46 8.47 -1.34
CA TYR A 61 4.43 7.46 -1.74
C TYR A 61 4.12 6.96 -3.15
N THR A 62 2.86 6.71 -3.44
CA THR A 62 2.42 6.23 -4.75
C THR A 62 2.66 7.24 -5.87
N SER A 63 2.91 8.53 -5.59
CA SER A 63 3.33 9.48 -6.64
C SER A 63 4.72 9.17 -7.21
N THR A 64 5.53 8.38 -6.50
CA THR A 64 6.80 7.85 -7.03
C THR A 64 6.60 6.71 -8.03
N LEU A 65 5.42 6.08 -8.00
CA LEU A 65 5.07 4.91 -8.81
C LEU A 65 4.09 5.27 -9.94
N PHE A 66 3.26 6.30 -9.74
CA PHE A 66 2.18 6.68 -10.64
C PHE A 66 2.12 8.20 -10.82
N ASN A 67 1.70 8.65 -12.00
CA ASN A 67 1.25 10.00 -12.26
C ASN A 67 -0.26 10.11 -12.01
N TYR A 68 -0.68 11.18 -11.35
CA TYR A 68 -2.10 11.45 -11.10
C TYR A 68 -2.62 12.49 -12.10
N SER A 69 -3.86 12.32 -12.56
CA SER A 69 -4.56 13.37 -13.29
C SER A 69 -5.00 14.50 -12.36
N ASP A 70 -5.24 15.69 -12.92
CA ASP A 70 -5.76 16.83 -12.18
C ASP A 70 -7.11 16.53 -11.50
N GLU A 71 -7.96 15.74 -12.18
CA GLU A 71 -9.21 15.24 -11.62
C GLU A 71 -8.97 14.37 -10.39
N PHE A 72 -7.98 13.46 -10.43
CA PHE A 72 -7.68 12.60 -9.29
C PHE A 72 -7.18 13.41 -8.08
N ILE A 73 -6.29 14.37 -8.36
CA ILE A 73 -5.72 15.26 -7.36
C ILE A 73 -6.80 16.08 -6.67
N SER A 74 -7.64 16.76 -7.46
CA SER A 74 -8.67 17.66 -6.95
C SER A 74 -9.83 16.93 -6.26
N THR A 75 -10.18 15.73 -6.72
CA THR A 75 -11.36 15.00 -6.22
C THR A 75 -11.04 14.12 -5.01
N TYR A 76 -9.92 13.40 -5.03
CA TYR A 76 -9.67 12.32 -4.07
C TYR A 76 -8.59 12.66 -3.05
N LEU A 77 -7.45 13.23 -3.47
CA LEU A 77 -6.26 13.27 -2.61
C LEU A 77 -6.49 14.01 -1.29
N ASN A 78 -7.15 15.16 -1.30
CA ASN A 78 -7.37 15.94 -0.09
C ASN A 78 -8.24 15.22 0.97
N ASN A 79 -9.12 14.31 0.56
CA ASN A 79 -10.00 13.55 1.45
C ASN A 79 -9.62 12.06 1.50
N SER A 80 -8.35 11.75 1.32
CA SER A 80 -7.87 10.36 1.23
C SER A 80 -6.96 9.95 2.39
N LEU A 81 -6.84 8.63 2.59
CA LEU A 81 -5.84 7.99 3.41
C LEU A 81 -5.02 7.05 2.52
N GLU A 82 -3.74 7.37 2.32
CA GLU A 82 -2.81 6.46 1.65
C GLU A 82 -2.32 5.40 2.64
N LEU A 83 -2.62 4.15 2.33
CA LEU A 83 -2.22 2.99 3.11
C LEU A 83 -1.03 2.31 2.44
N GLY A 84 0.03 2.04 3.21
CA GLY A 84 1.17 1.29 2.68
C GLY A 84 2.04 0.61 3.72
N ARG A 85 3.10 -0.04 3.23
CA ARG A 85 4.17 -0.68 4.03
C ARG A 85 3.71 -1.64 5.13
N SER A 86 2.54 -2.26 4.96
CA SER A 86 2.03 -3.20 5.95
C SER A 86 2.96 -4.39 6.15
N PHE A 87 3.05 -4.85 7.39
CA PHE A 87 3.72 -6.09 7.73
C PHE A 87 3.14 -6.70 9.01
N ILE A 88 3.24 -8.02 9.11
CA ILE A 88 2.99 -8.78 10.34
C ILE A 88 4.19 -9.70 10.52
N GLN A 89 4.79 -9.69 11.71
CA GLN A 89 5.92 -10.57 11.99
C GLN A 89 5.53 -12.04 11.81
N LYS A 90 6.47 -12.85 11.32
CA LYS A 90 6.22 -14.27 11.01
C LYS A 90 5.62 -15.05 12.17
N LYS A 91 6.03 -14.78 13.41
CA LYS A 91 5.51 -15.50 14.58
C LYS A 91 4.02 -15.27 14.83
N TYR A 92 3.46 -14.18 14.29
CA TYR A 92 2.03 -13.84 14.40
C TYR A 92 1.26 -14.12 13.09
N TRP A 93 1.86 -14.79 12.11
CA TRP A 93 1.10 -15.23 10.96
C TRP A 93 0.03 -16.24 11.37
N LYS A 94 -1.13 -16.19 10.69
CA LYS A 94 -2.33 -16.99 11.02
C LYS A 94 -2.98 -16.65 12.37
N THR A 95 -2.62 -15.51 12.98
CA THR A 95 -3.35 -14.92 14.12
C THR A 95 -4.29 -13.82 13.65
N ASN A 96 -5.04 -13.22 14.58
CA ASN A 96 -5.90 -12.06 14.33
C ASN A 96 -5.14 -10.73 14.17
N ALA A 97 -3.81 -10.74 14.07
CA ALA A 97 -2.98 -9.54 13.92
C ALA A 97 -3.46 -8.60 12.79
N LEU A 98 -3.80 -9.16 11.62
CA LEU A 98 -4.31 -8.36 10.50
C LEU A 98 -5.66 -7.74 10.84
N HIS A 99 -6.53 -8.49 11.50
CA HIS A 99 -7.85 -8.01 11.91
C HIS A 99 -7.72 -6.84 12.89
N TYR A 100 -6.81 -6.92 13.87
CA TYR A 100 -6.57 -5.82 14.81
C TYR A 100 -5.99 -4.57 14.13
N LEU A 101 -5.11 -4.72 13.14
CA LEU A 101 -4.66 -3.58 12.33
C LEU A 101 -5.85 -2.90 11.62
N TRP A 102 -6.74 -3.68 11.01
CA TRP A 102 -7.93 -3.13 10.34
C TRP A 102 -8.94 -2.52 11.30
N GLN A 103 -9.14 -3.09 12.50
CA GLN A 103 -9.95 -2.44 13.54
C GLN A 103 -9.37 -1.09 13.93
N GLY A 104 -8.04 -1.01 14.08
CA GLY A 104 -7.33 0.23 14.37
C GLY A 104 -7.47 1.28 13.25
N ILE A 105 -7.36 0.86 11.98
CA ILE A 105 -7.62 1.73 10.82
C ILE A 105 -9.08 2.20 10.83
N GLY A 106 -10.03 1.31 11.11
CA GLY A 106 -11.45 1.67 11.23
C GLY A 106 -11.71 2.68 12.35
N ALA A 107 -11.09 2.49 13.51
CA ALA A 107 -11.18 3.43 14.63
C ALA A 107 -10.54 4.79 14.30
N PHE A 108 -9.46 4.80 13.53
CA PHE A 108 -8.86 6.02 13.00
C PHE A 108 -9.84 6.76 12.07
N LEU A 109 -10.40 6.07 11.06
CA LEU A 109 -11.37 6.67 10.13
C LEU A 109 -12.63 7.18 10.84
N TYR A 110 -13.11 6.48 11.87
CA TYR A 110 -14.25 6.93 12.67
C TYR A 110 -14.00 8.28 13.33
N LYS A 111 -12.76 8.55 13.76
CA LYS A 111 -12.35 9.85 14.33
C LYS A 111 -12.04 10.91 13.28
N HIS A 112 -11.92 10.52 12.02
CA HIS A 112 -11.51 11.36 10.89
C HIS A 112 -12.54 11.32 9.74
N PRO A 113 -13.79 11.79 9.97
CA PRO A 113 -14.87 11.72 8.98
C PRO A 113 -14.62 12.53 7.71
N GLU A 114 -13.65 13.44 7.72
CA GLU A 114 -13.16 14.16 6.55
C GLU A 114 -12.45 13.25 5.53
N ILE A 115 -11.98 12.07 5.96
CA ILE A 115 -11.39 11.06 5.10
C ILE A 115 -12.51 10.23 4.48
N LYS A 116 -12.66 10.33 3.16
CA LYS A 116 -13.70 9.66 2.37
C LYS A 116 -13.18 8.50 1.55
N TYR A 117 -11.88 8.48 1.27
CA TYR A 117 -11.26 7.52 0.36
C TYR A 117 -10.05 6.84 1.02
N MET A 118 -9.86 5.57 0.75
CA MET A 118 -8.60 4.86 1.04
C MET A 118 -8.00 4.36 -0.25
N PHE A 119 -6.69 4.48 -0.39
CA PHE A 119 -5.97 3.94 -1.53
C PHE A 119 -4.54 3.56 -1.14
N GLY A 120 -3.84 2.84 -2.02
CA GLY A 120 -2.47 2.43 -1.78
C GLY A 120 -1.97 1.49 -2.87
N GLY A 121 -0.66 1.28 -2.89
CA GLY A 121 -0.04 0.30 -3.78
C GLY A 121 -0.09 -1.10 -3.18
N VAL A 122 -0.43 -2.09 -4.01
CA VAL A 122 -0.28 -3.52 -3.68
C VAL A 122 0.86 -4.10 -4.54
N SER A 123 1.71 -4.91 -3.92
CA SER A 123 2.80 -5.60 -4.61
C SER A 123 2.37 -7.02 -5.00
N ILE A 124 2.68 -7.42 -6.24
CA ILE A 124 2.61 -8.81 -6.68
C ILE A 124 3.96 -9.45 -6.39
N SER A 125 3.96 -10.59 -5.70
CA SER A 125 5.20 -11.26 -5.29
C SER A 125 6.01 -11.74 -6.49
N LYS A 126 7.34 -11.60 -6.41
CA LYS A 126 8.27 -12.13 -7.42
C LYS A 126 8.34 -13.66 -7.43
N ASN A 127 7.78 -14.33 -6.42
CA ASN A 127 7.69 -15.80 -6.38
C ASN A 127 6.64 -16.36 -7.36
N TYR A 128 5.72 -15.53 -7.84
CA TYR A 128 4.83 -15.93 -8.91
C TYR A 128 5.61 -16.05 -10.22
N ASN A 129 5.28 -17.07 -11.01
CA ASN A 129 5.76 -17.13 -12.38
C ASN A 129 5.12 -16.00 -13.21
N GLN A 130 5.72 -15.73 -14.38
CA GLN A 130 5.29 -14.66 -15.26
C GLN A 130 3.81 -14.80 -15.68
N THR A 131 3.39 -16.00 -16.09
CA THR A 131 2.00 -16.29 -16.47
C THR A 131 1.00 -15.94 -15.37
N ALA A 132 1.29 -16.31 -14.13
CA ALA A 132 0.42 -16.02 -12.99
C ALA A 132 0.33 -14.51 -12.72
N SER A 133 1.46 -13.79 -12.78
CA SER A 133 1.49 -12.34 -12.63
C SER A 133 0.69 -11.65 -13.73
N GLU A 134 0.87 -12.07 -14.99
CA GLU A 134 0.13 -11.55 -16.14
C GLU A 134 -1.38 -11.80 -16.01
N LEU A 135 -1.80 -12.98 -15.57
CA LEU A 135 -3.21 -13.30 -15.34
C LEU A 135 -3.84 -12.42 -14.25
N ILE A 136 -3.10 -12.15 -13.15
CA ILE A 136 -3.56 -11.24 -12.09
C ILE A 136 -3.78 -9.84 -12.67
N VAL A 137 -2.77 -9.29 -13.37
CA VAL A 137 -2.87 -7.95 -13.95
C VAL A 137 -3.99 -7.89 -15.00
N TYR A 138 -4.09 -8.88 -15.88
CA TYR A 138 -5.16 -8.96 -16.89
C TYR A 138 -6.55 -9.00 -16.24
N TYR A 139 -6.75 -9.82 -15.21
CA TYR A 139 -8.03 -9.92 -14.52
C TYR A 139 -8.46 -8.57 -13.93
N PHE A 140 -7.56 -7.88 -13.21
CA PHE A 140 -7.87 -6.58 -12.63
C PHE A 140 -8.08 -5.51 -13.70
N SER A 141 -7.27 -5.48 -14.75
CA SER A 141 -7.44 -4.54 -15.87
C SER A 141 -8.76 -4.74 -16.62
N LYS A 142 -9.19 -5.99 -16.81
CA LYS A 142 -10.42 -6.33 -17.56
C LYS A 142 -11.69 -6.00 -16.78
N TRP A 143 -11.73 -6.34 -15.48
CA TRP A 143 -12.96 -6.25 -14.68
C TRP A 143 -13.04 -5.03 -13.77
N TYR A 144 -11.91 -4.45 -13.39
CA TYR A 144 -11.82 -3.33 -12.45
C TYR A 144 -11.01 -2.15 -13.00
N GLY A 145 -10.51 -2.24 -14.24
CA GLY A 145 -9.79 -1.17 -14.90
C GLY A 145 -10.72 0.02 -15.16
N ASN A 146 -10.24 1.22 -14.85
CA ASN A 146 -10.97 2.45 -15.15
C ASN A 146 -10.59 2.93 -16.56
N SER A 147 -11.60 3.23 -17.39
CA SER A 147 -11.39 3.86 -18.70
C SER A 147 -10.84 5.27 -18.59
N ASN A 148 -11.19 5.97 -17.50
CA ASN A 148 -10.65 7.28 -17.18
C ASN A 148 -9.28 7.05 -16.52
N LYS A 149 -8.20 7.31 -17.28
CA LYS A 149 -6.81 7.12 -16.87
C LYS A 149 -6.38 8.13 -15.79
N SER A 150 -7.04 8.12 -14.64
CA SER A 150 -6.84 9.11 -13.56
C SER A 150 -5.58 8.82 -12.72
N VAL A 151 -5.08 7.58 -12.76
CA VAL A 151 -3.82 7.16 -12.14
C VAL A 151 -3.05 6.31 -13.16
N ILE A 152 -1.91 6.79 -13.63
CA ILE A 152 -1.14 6.19 -14.72
C ILE A 152 0.20 5.69 -14.17
N PRO A 153 0.58 4.42 -14.37
CA PRO A 153 1.87 3.92 -13.88
C PRO A 153 3.04 4.61 -14.58
N ASN A 154 4.08 4.95 -13.82
CA ASN A 154 5.34 5.47 -14.36
C ASN A 154 6.06 4.42 -15.22
N LYS A 155 5.84 3.13 -14.92
CA LYS A 155 6.30 1.98 -15.69
C LYS A 155 5.14 1.01 -15.86
N GLU A 156 4.61 0.94 -17.06
CA GLU A 156 3.48 0.07 -17.39
C GLU A 156 3.90 -1.41 -17.39
N PHE A 157 3.02 -2.26 -16.89
CA PHE A 157 3.21 -3.71 -16.95
C PHE A 157 2.62 -4.24 -18.26
N ILE A 158 3.44 -4.89 -19.07
CA ILE A 158 3.04 -5.39 -20.39
C ILE A 158 2.56 -6.84 -20.26
N ILE A 159 1.31 -7.10 -20.64
CA ILE A 159 0.71 -8.45 -20.68
C ILE A 159 1.00 -9.07 -22.04
N SER A 160 1.40 -10.35 -22.08
CA SER A 160 1.62 -11.05 -23.35
C SER A 160 0.31 -11.32 -24.09
N GLU A 161 0.34 -11.32 -25.43
CA GLU A 161 -0.84 -11.56 -26.27
C GLU A 161 -1.52 -12.90 -25.95
N LYS A 162 -0.74 -13.92 -25.58
CA LYS A 162 -1.24 -15.24 -25.19
C LYS A 162 -2.25 -15.18 -24.04
N ILE A 163 -2.07 -14.27 -23.08
CA ILE A 163 -2.97 -14.14 -21.93
C ILE A 163 -4.26 -13.42 -22.31
N THR A 164 -4.19 -12.45 -23.22
CA THR A 164 -5.37 -11.68 -23.66
C THR A 164 -6.37 -12.49 -24.48
N GLN A 165 -5.97 -13.65 -24.99
CA GLN A 165 -6.79 -14.57 -25.79
C GLN A 165 -7.46 -15.67 -24.95
N ILE A 166 -7.25 -15.67 -23.62
CA ILE A 166 -7.92 -16.55 -22.65
C ILE A 166 -9.19 -15.85 -22.11
#